data_AF-A0A0C3E3H9-F1
#
_entry.id   AF-A0A0C3E3H9-F1
#
_cell.length_a   1.000
_cell.length_b   1.000
_cell.length_c   1.000
_cell.angle_alpha   90.00
_cell.angle_beta   90.00
_cell.angle_gamma   90.00
#
_symmetry.space_group_name_H-M   'P 1'
#
loop_
_entity.id
_entity.type
_entity.pdbx_description
1 polymer ?
#
loop_
_entity_poly.entity_id
_entity_poly.type
_entity_poly.pdbx_seq_one_letter_code
_entity_poly.pdbx_strand_id
1 'polypeptide(L)'
;MFRSCFNNDLENASDFEADGCCNSVILFAKAANSSKLLFAWSLHLVSDTNQRDPTARGKIVNPHWIEKNVIRQWKRGCDRRNNKDCQMCPAASRLILTRPCWLIDTWRLCLTTGAVNAPYVALSYVWGEEPFFKTTRNDLPWHSQIQNMASIFANATVTIIAMQGANANYGLRGLRGISKPRNLVQDIFTLGEGSSITTTQQQNEDQNPWSQRGWTFQEQIFSRRQLVFSADRVQWKCACGNFLEDLMPPPASEVVSQSTQSRDHVFSTSIPNFNRYAELVRQYNDRQFTFPEDALAAFSGITTALSHTFYGGFICGLPALFLDMALVWQPDAKCQRRVPSKPSNPTKLGLPSWSWVGWKGKIDHNWSLGCRFEYMVSSRHESLSVPRTIPLVQWYSRSWENMELAAIKEPLELQELKKRGLKGIGSIPPGWRRFDYHGVAYEPEMPPARYVYKHDCDPTTEFWYPIPLCEGQHNPPRPRGTDTLLCCRTQRIWAFLSQKFSHSTREYTNSSIRNSKGTWIGELRLHDNKIPTKNLSQSHQGSESGDLCELIAISWGYFYEKWDWSVFQIDEWNHKERPRDSEKYEFYNVLWVEWQDGIAYRKACGRVMKSAWECQELEWVDLVLG
;
A
#
# COMPACT_ATOMS: atom_id res chain seq x y z
N MET A 1 -6.32 13.15 -36.05
CA MET A 1 -4.93 12.68 -36.27
C MET A 1 -4.54 11.57 -35.29
N PHE A 2 -4.82 11.69 -33.99
CA PHE A 2 -4.35 10.71 -32.99
C PHE A 2 -5.18 9.42 -32.83
N ARG A 3 -6.38 9.32 -33.44
CA ARG A 3 -7.32 8.20 -33.22
C ARG A 3 -6.75 6.80 -33.51
N SER A 4 -5.91 6.65 -34.51
CA SER A 4 -5.33 5.35 -34.91
C SER A 4 -4.17 4.87 -34.05
N CYS A 5 -3.62 5.72 -33.19
CA CYS A 5 -2.50 5.39 -32.28
C CYS A 5 -2.98 5.04 -30.87
N PHE A 6 -4.29 5.11 -30.63
CA PHE A 6 -4.90 4.81 -29.34
C PHE A 6 -5.30 3.33 -29.29
N ASN A 7 -5.10 2.66 -28.15
CA ASN A 7 -5.53 1.27 -27.92
C ASN A 7 -7.03 1.09 -28.28
N ASN A 8 -7.43 -0.12 -28.66
CA ASN A 8 -8.82 -0.47 -29.05
C ASN A 8 -9.89 0.00 -28.05
N ASP A 9 -9.55 0.17 -26.76
CA ASP A 9 -10.46 0.68 -25.72
C ASP A 9 -10.92 2.14 -25.92
N LEU A 10 -10.25 2.92 -26.80
CA LEU A 10 -10.51 4.34 -27.06
C LEU A 10 -11.35 4.60 -28.31
N GLU A 11 -11.68 3.58 -29.11
CA GLU A 11 -12.70 3.72 -30.17
C GLU A 11 -14.06 4.17 -29.59
N ASN A 12 -14.29 3.87 -28.30
CA ASN A 12 -15.48 4.23 -27.54
C ASN A 12 -15.29 5.44 -26.60
N ALA A 13 -14.25 6.26 -26.80
CA ALA A 13 -14.09 7.50 -26.03
C ALA A 13 -15.14 8.54 -26.44
N SER A 14 -15.85 9.12 -25.48
CA SER A 14 -16.89 10.12 -25.74
C SER A 14 -16.34 11.54 -25.91
N ASP A 15 -15.18 11.83 -25.30
CA ASP A 15 -14.60 13.18 -25.31
C ASP A 15 -13.08 13.16 -25.09
N PHE A 16 -12.40 14.20 -25.58
CA PHE A 16 -10.97 14.43 -25.40
C PHE A 16 -10.71 15.85 -24.87
N GLU A 17 -10.01 15.96 -23.76
CA GLU A 17 -9.58 17.24 -23.18
C GLU A 17 -8.08 17.42 -23.35
N ALA A 18 -7.61 18.65 -23.51
CA ALA A 18 -6.20 18.97 -23.60
C ALA A 18 -5.86 20.01 -22.53
N ASP A 19 -4.86 19.71 -21.70
CA ASP A 19 -4.32 20.67 -20.74
C ASP A 19 -2.87 21.02 -21.10
N GLY A 20 -2.59 22.32 -21.11
CA GLY A 20 -1.27 22.85 -21.41
C GLY A 20 -0.44 22.91 -20.15
N CYS A 21 0.58 22.07 -20.04
CA CYS A 21 1.64 22.24 -19.05
C CYS A 21 2.85 22.88 -19.76
N CYS A 22 3.62 23.73 -19.06
CA CYS A 22 4.59 24.68 -19.66
C CYS A 22 5.42 24.16 -20.86
N ASN A 23 5.79 22.87 -20.90
CA ASN A 23 6.60 22.25 -21.97
C ASN A 23 5.99 20.96 -22.57
N SER A 24 4.69 20.70 -22.36
CA SER A 24 3.99 19.53 -22.90
C SER A 24 2.48 19.72 -22.92
N VAL A 25 1.82 19.19 -23.95
CA VAL A 25 0.36 19.10 -23.95
C VAL A 25 -0.05 17.74 -23.40
N ILE A 26 -0.87 17.72 -22.35
CA ILE A 26 -1.46 16.49 -21.82
C ILE A 26 -2.82 16.30 -22.47
N LEU A 27 -2.98 15.21 -23.21
CA LEU A 27 -4.28 14.80 -23.74
C LEU A 27 -4.94 13.82 -22.79
N PHE A 28 -6.19 14.08 -22.45
CA PHE A 28 -7.03 13.20 -21.67
C PHE A 28 -8.15 12.62 -22.52
N ALA A 29 -8.52 11.37 -22.27
CA ALA A 29 -9.69 10.74 -22.88
C ALA A 29 -10.69 10.26 -21.83
N LYS A 30 -11.98 10.48 -22.12
CA LYS A 30 -13.11 10.06 -21.28
C LYS A 30 -13.82 8.86 -21.92
N ALA A 31 -14.03 7.78 -21.16
CA ALA A 31 -14.82 6.64 -21.66
C ALA A 31 -16.31 6.99 -21.71
N ALA A 32 -17.00 6.46 -22.73
CA ALA A 32 -18.41 6.74 -23.01
C ALA A 32 -19.41 6.51 -21.86
N ASN A 33 -19.04 5.76 -20.80
CA ASN A 33 -19.93 5.47 -19.66
C ASN A 33 -19.27 5.72 -18.29
N SER A 34 -18.24 6.57 -18.21
CA SER A 34 -17.45 6.81 -16.99
C SER A 34 -17.25 8.31 -16.76
N SER A 35 -17.44 8.77 -15.52
CA SER A 35 -17.02 10.12 -15.10
C SER A 35 -15.51 10.23 -14.83
N LYS A 36 -14.76 9.12 -14.87
CA LYS A 36 -13.31 9.09 -14.69
C LYS A 36 -12.57 9.27 -16.02
N LEU A 37 -11.58 10.18 -16.03
CA LEU A 37 -10.55 10.31 -17.06
C LEU A 37 -9.69 9.03 -17.05
N LEU A 38 -9.48 8.40 -18.20
CA LEU A 38 -8.87 7.06 -18.26
C LEU A 38 -7.38 7.04 -18.63
N PHE A 39 -6.92 7.98 -19.46
CA PHE A 39 -5.55 7.99 -19.96
C PHE A 39 -5.07 9.41 -20.18
N ALA A 40 -3.81 9.67 -19.81
CA ALA A 40 -3.12 10.94 -20.03
C ALA A 40 -1.89 10.69 -20.93
N TRP A 41 -1.82 11.34 -22.09
CA TRP A 41 -0.63 11.32 -22.94
C TRP A 41 0.09 12.64 -22.86
N SER A 42 1.39 12.62 -22.53
CA SER A 42 2.23 13.80 -22.64
C SER A 42 2.83 13.89 -24.04
N LEU A 43 2.44 14.92 -24.77
CA LEU A 43 2.99 15.29 -26.07
C LEU A 43 4.10 16.31 -25.90
N HIS A 44 5.24 16.05 -26.51
CA HIS A 44 6.44 16.90 -26.42
C HIS A 44 6.93 17.29 -27.81
N LEU A 45 7.23 18.58 -28.00
CA LEU A 45 7.92 19.06 -29.18
C LEU A 45 9.32 18.43 -29.25
N VAL A 46 9.67 17.85 -30.39
CA VAL A 46 10.96 17.24 -30.65
C VAL A 46 12.00 18.33 -30.82
N SER A 47 13.11 18.22 -30.09
CA SER A 47 14.26 19.10 -30.28
C SER A 47 14.91 18.80 -31.62
N ASP A 48 14.62 19.61 -32.64
CA ASP A 48 15.27 19.51 -33.94
C ASP A 48 16.69 20.09 -33.86
N THR A 49 17.61 19.50 -34.62
CA THR A 49 19.06 19.67 -34.47
C THR A 49 19.61 21.03 -34.92
N ASN A 50 18.78 21.93 -35.46
CA ASN A 50 19.24 23.20 -36.03
C ASN A 50 18.68 24.48 -35.37
N GLN A 51 17.69 24.40 -34.48
CA GLN A 51 17.25 25.53 -33.66
C GLN A 51 17.08 25.08 -32.21
N ARG A 52 17.82 25.68 -31.29
CA ARG A 52 17.69 25.41 -29.85
C ARG A 52 16.42 26.09 -29.33
N ASP A 53 15.27 25.48 -29.56
CA ASP A 53 14.07 25.81 -28.81
C ASP A 53 14.24 25.28 -27.37
N PRO A 54 14.30 26.15 -26.34
CA PRO A 54 14.49 25.74 -24.96
C PRO A 54 13.28 24.98 -24.37
N THR A 55 12.12 25.01 -25.04
CA THR A 55 10.88 24.33 -24.66
C THR A 55 10.76 22.92 -25.26
N ALA A 56 11.54 22.61 -26.30
CA ALA A 56 11.53 21.30 -26.95
C ALA A 56 12.19 20.24 -26.05
N ARG A 57 11.39 19.26 -25.60
CA ARG A 57 11.81 18.21 -24.67
C ARG A 57 11.84 16.82 -25.30
N GLY A 58 11.13 16.59 -26.40
CA GLY A 58 11.10 15.30 -27.08
C GLY A 58 12.44 15.00 -27.76
N LYS A 59 12.90 13.75 -27.68
CA LYS A 59 14.10 13.26 -28.37
C LYS A 59 13.72 12.05 -29.23
N ILE A 60 14.07 12.09 -30.51
CA ILE A 60 14.01 10.90 -31.38
C ILE A 60 15.20 10.00 -31.03
N VAL A 61 14.92 8.76 -30.66
CA VAL A 61 15.92 7.79 -30.21
C VAL A 61 16.12 6.67 -31.23
N ASN A 62 17.30 6.06 -31.24
CA ASN A 62 17.58 5.00 -32.20
C ASN A 62 16.71 3.76 -31.92
N PRO A 63 15.92 3.26 -32.89
CA PRO A 63 14.92 2.22 -32.62
C PRO A 63 15.51 0.86 -32.20
N HIS A 64 16.80 0.62 -32.48
CA HIS A 64 17.46 -0.68 -32.27
C HIS A 64 18.47 -0.67 -31.13
N TRP A 65 19.08 0.48 -30.82
CA TRP A 65 20.24 0.56 -29.94
C TRP A 65 20.14 1.73 -28.97
N ILE A 66 20.42 1.45 -27.69
CA ILE A 66 20.53 2.44 -26.64
C ILE A 66 21.90 3.14 -26.77
N GLU A 67 21.88 4.46 -26.68
CA GLU A 67 23.10 5.27 -26.66
C GLU A 67 23.86 5.07 -25.34
N LYS A 68 25.04 4.43 -25.39
CA LYS A 68 25.85 4.10 -24.20
C LYS A 68 26.16 5.29 -23.29
N ASN A 69 26.18 6.51 -23.83
CA ASN A 69 26.52 7.71 -23.08
C ASN A 69 25.36 8.23 -22.21
N VAL A 70 24.11 7.95 -22.56
CA VAL A 70 22.92 8.45 -21.84
C VAL A 70 22.92 7.95 -20.38
N ILE A 71 23.13 6.64 -20.18
CA ILE A 71 23.17 6.03 -18.84
C ILE A 71 24.30 6.64 -17.97
N ARG A 72 25.48 6.83 -18.58
CA ARG A 72 26.63 7.45 -17.89
C ARG A 72 26.36 8.90 -17.52
N GLN A 73 25.67 9.65 -18.38
CA GLN A 73 25.30 11.03 -18.12
C GLN A 73 24.31 11.13 -16.96
N TRP A 74 23.28 10.28 -16.91
CA TRP A 74 22.34 10.25 -15.78
C TRP A 74 23.02 9.92 -14.45
N LYS A 75 23.88 8.90 -14.43
CA LYS A 75 24.64 8.56 -13.22
C LYS A 75 25.51 9.74 -12.77
N ARG A 76 26.32 10.31 -13.67
CA ARG A 76 27.19 11.46 -13.36
C ARG A 76 26.38 12.67 -12.91
N GLY A 77 25.22 12.92 -13.52
CA GLY A 77 24.31 13.99 -13.14
C GLY A 77 23.75 13.79 -11.73
N CYS A 78 23.35 12.57 -11.40
CA CYS A 78 22.91 12.20 -10.06
C CYS A 78 24.04 12.39 -9.02
N ASP A 79 25.25 11.90 -9.31
CA ASP A 79 26.40 12.02 -8.42
C ASP A 79 26.80 13.49 -8.17
N ARG A 80 26.76 14.33 -9.22
CA ARG A 80 27.10 15.77 -9.12
C ARG A 80 26.09 16.59 -8.31
N ARG A 81 24.80 16.25 -8.38
CA ARG A 81 23.75 16.97 -7.65
C ARG A 81 23.85 16.80 -6.13
N ASN A 82 24.63 15.82 -5.66
CA ASN A 82 24.89 15.55 -4.25
C ASN A 82 23.63 15.53 -3.35
N ASN A 83 22.49 15.08 -3.89
CA ASN A 83 21.25 14.95 -3.14
C ASN A 83 21.42 13.84 -2.09
N LYS A 84 21.14 14.14 -0.82
CA LYS A 84 21.32 13.23 0.31
C LYS A 84 20.57 11.90 0.11
N ASP A 85 19.36 11.94 -0.43
CA ASP A 85 18.51 10.75 -0.62
C ASP A 85 19.00 9.87 -1.78
N CYS A 86 19.73 10.46 -2.74
CA CYS A 86 20.46 9.68 -3.74
C CYS A 86 21.72 9.02 -3.15
N GLN A 87 22.36 9.65 -2.15
CA GLN A 87 23.56 9.11 -1.51
C GLN A 87 23.24 8.06 -0.44
N MET A 88 22.10 8.16 0.22
CA MET A 88 21.63 7.21 1.22
C MET A 88 20.11 7.09 1.16
N CYS A 89 19.59 5.86 1.19
CA CYS A 89 18.15 5.63 1.20
C CYS A 89 17.64 6.14 2.55
N PRO A 90 16.53 6.90 2.62
CA PRO A 90 15.97 7.34 3.90
C PRO A 90 15.70 6.17 4.86
N ALA A 91 15.37 5.00 4.34
CA ALA A 91 15.19 3.78 5.14
C ALA A 91 16.49 3.08 5.54
N ALA A 92 17.64 3.35 4.90
CA ALA A 92 18.89 2.62 5.15
C ALA A 92 19.38 2.77 6.60
N SER A 93 19.20 3.95 7.20
CA SER A 93 19.54 4.20 8.61
C SER A 93 18.67 3.42 9.60
N ARG A 94 17.53 2.90 9.13
CA ARG A 94 16.52 2.13 9.88
C ARG A 94 16.61 0.63 9.60
N LEU A 95 17.62 0.20 8.86
CA LEU A 95 17.84 -1.19 8.48
C LEU A 95 19.19 -1.67 9.03
N ILE A 96 19.27 -2.97 9.32
CA ILE A 96 20.54 -3.59 9.68
C ILE A 96 21.44 -3.53 8.45
N LEU A 97 22.60 -2.89 8.58
CA LEU A 97 23.59 -2.84 7.52
C LEU A 97 24.03 -4.27 7.19
N THR A 98 23.63 -4.75 6.01
CA THR A 98 23.88 -6.12 5.57
C THR A 98 24.61 -6.09 4.24
N ARG A 99 25.68 -6.89 4.17
CA ARG A 99 26.43 -7.13 2.94
C ARG A 99 25.87 -8.36 2.21
N PRO A 100 25.83 -8.35 0.86
CA PRO A 100 25.75 -9.59 0.10
C PRO A 100 26.92 -10.49 0.51
N CYS A 101 26.63 -11.73 0.94
CA CYS A 101 27.68 -12.69 1.28
C CYS A 101 28.58 -12.97 0.06
N TRP A 102 27.97 -13.01 -1.12
CA TRP A 102 28.61 -13.33 -2.38
C TRP A 102 28.22 -12.32 -3.45
N LEU A 103 29.17 -12.04 -4.34
CA LEU A 103 29.04 -11.19 -5.50
C LEU A 103 29.53 -11.95 -6.73
N ILE A 104 29.09 -11.52 -7.91
CA ILE A 104 29.61 -12.00 -9.20
C ILE A 104 30.64 -10.97 -9.68
N ASP A 105 31.89 -11.40 -9.81
CA ASP A 105 32.91 -10.62 -10.50
C ASP A 105 32.71 -10.80 -12.02
N THR A 106 32.26 -9.73 -12.69
CA THR A 106 31.95 -9.77 -14.12
C THR A 106 33.18 -9.73 -15.03
N TRP A 107 34.36 -9.43 -14.49
CA TRP A 107 35.63 -9.45 -15.23
C TRP A 107 36.28 -10.83 -15.17
N ARG A 108 36.29 -11.43 -13.97
CA ARG A 108 36.85 -12.77 -13.73
C ARG A 108 35.86 -13.90 -13.98
N LEU A 109 34.58 -13.58 -14.15
CA LEU A 109 33.48 -14.53 -14.35
C LEU A 109 33.40 -15.58 -13.22
N CYS A 110 33.56 -15.13 -11.97
CA CYS A 110 33.57 -16.00 -10.79
C CYS A 110 32.76 -15.41 -9.63
N LEU A 111 32.40 -16.27 -8.66
CA LEU A 111 31.87 -15.81 -7.39
C LEU A 111 33.02 -15.28 -6.52
N THR A 112 32.77 -14.16 -5.84
CA THR A 112 33.70 -13.54 -4.90
C THR A 112 32.96 -13.10 -3.65
N THR A 113 33.65 -13.01 -2.52
CA THR A 113 33.06 -12.59 -1.25
C THR A 113 32.82 -11.08 -1.25
N GLY A 114 31.70 -10.63 -0.69
CA GLY A 114 31.41 -9.20 -0.56
C GLY A 114 32.34 -8.48 0.43
N ALA A 115 33.11 -7.49 -0.05
CA ALA A 115 33.95 -6.64 0.78
C ALA A 115 33.16 -5.49 1.42
N VAL A 116 33.56 -5.08 2.63
CA VAL A 116 32.97 -3.94 3.35
C VAL A 116 33.33 -2.66 2.57
N ASN A 117 32.31 -1.95 2.07
CA ASN A 117 32.42 -0.72 1.25
C ASN A 117 32.75 -0.89 -0.24
N ALA A 118 32.76 -2.11 -0.79
CA ALA A 118 32.87 -2.27 -2.23
C ALA A 118 31.54 -1.85 -2.91
N PRO A 119 31.56 -0.89 -3.86
CA PRO A 119 30.36 -0.56 -4.61
C PRO A 119 29.97 -1.77 -5.47
N TYR A 120 28.70 -2.15 -5.38
CA TYR A 120 28.13 -3.21 -6.20
C TYR A 120 26.88 -2.73 -6.94
N VAL A 121 26.50 -3.48 -7.95
CA VAL A 121 25.28 -3.32 -8.72
C VAL A 121 24.36 -4.47 -8.37
N ALA A 122 23.09 -4.19 -8.11
CA ALA A 122 22.07 -5.22 -8.00
C ALA A 122 21.43 -5.44 -9.36
N LEU A 123 21.21 -6.70 -9.74
CA LEU A 123 20.44 -7.06 -10.92
C LEU A 123 19.12 -7.68 -10.47
N SER A 124 18.04 -7.10 -10.93
CA SER A 124 16.66 -7.49 -10.64
C SER A 124 16.02 -8.00 -11.92
N TYR A 125 15.64 -9.28 -11.93
CA TYR A 125 15.14 -9.97 -13.12
C TYR A 125 14.19 -11.12 -12.78
N VAL A 126 13.47 -11.60 -13.79
CA VAL A 126 12.60 -12.78 -13.68
C VAL A 126 13.34 -14.01 -14.16
N TRP A 127 13.28 -15.11 -13.41
CA TRP A 127 13.96 -16.35 -13.77
C TRP A 127 13.40 -16.97 -15.06
N GLY A 128 14.27 -17.62 -15.82
CA GLY A 128 13.97 -18.44 -17.01
C GLY A 128 13.24 -19.75 -16.70
N GLU A 129 12.93 -20.48 -17.77
CA GLU A 129 12.51 -21.89 -17.71
C GLU A 129 13.70 -22.84 -17.50
N GLU A 130 14.93 -22.33 -17.63
CA GLU A 130 16.15 -23.11 -17.46
C GLU A 130 16.29 -23.66 -16.03
N PRO A 131 16.74 -24.91 -15.85
CA PRO A 131 17.01 -25.48 -14.54
C PRO A 131 18.19 -24.76 -13.89
N PHE A 132 17.92 -23.93 -12.90
CA PHE A 132 18.92 -23.27 -12.07
C PHE A 132 19.24 -24.09 -10.82
N PHE A 133 20.45 -23.89 -10.27
CA PHE A 133 20.78 -24.39 -8.93
C PHE A 133 19.79 -23.82 -7.93
N LYS A 134 18.95 -24.68 -7.35
CA LYS A 134 18.00 -24.31 -6.31
C LYS A 134 18.77 -24.23 -4.99
N THR A 135 18.83 -23.05 -4.39
CA THR A 135 19.19 -22.93 -2.98
C THR A 135 18.12 -23.64 -2.16
N THR A 136 18.50 -24.69 -1.44
CA THR A 136 17.56 -25.42 -0.58
C THR A 136 17.51 -24.78 0.80
N ARG A 137 16.40 -24.95 1.53
CA ARG A 137 16.33 -24.49 2.93
C ARG A 137 17.39 -25.14 3.84
N ASN A 138 18.00 -26.25 3.42
CA ASN A 138 19.02 -26.96 4.18
C ASN A 138 20.41 -26.34 4.04
N ASP A 139 20.63 -25.47 3.05
CA ASP A 139 21.92 -24.79 2.81
C ASP A 139 21.99 -23.48 3.63
N LEU A 140 21.99 -23.63 4.95
CA LEU A 140 21.50 -22.68 5.97
C LEU A 140 22.08 -21.25 6.15
N PRO A 141 23.17 -20.75 5.50
CA PRO A 141 23.59 -19.35 5.70
C PRO A 141 22.68 -18.28 5.03
N TRP A 142 21.87 -18.66 4.03
CA TRP A 142 21.15 -17.71 3.15
C TRP A 142 19.88 -17.10 3.72
N HIS A 143 19.27 -17.72 4.75
CA HIS A 143 18.05 -17.21 5.38
C HIS A 143 18.24 -15.79 5.92
N SER A 144 19.43 -15.51 6.47
CA SER A 144 19.80 -14.17 6.95
C SER A 144 19.83 -13.13 5.83
N GLN A 145 20.21 -13.51 4.60
CA GLN A 145 20.29 -12.58 3.46
C GLN A 145 18.90 -12.26 2.91
N ILE A 146 18.01 -13.26 2.87
CA ILE A 146 16.62 -13.07 2.45
C ILE A 146 15.90 -12.08 3.38
N GLN A 147 16.08 -12.23 4.69
CA GLN A 147 15.51 -11.31 5.69
C GLN A 147 16.07 -9.88 5.58
N ASN A 148 17.24 -9.71 4.96
CA ASN A 148 17.93 -8.44 4.82
C ASN A 148 17.94 -7.90 3.37
N MET A 149 17.05 -8.40 2.49
CA MET A 149 16.96 -7.94 1.09
C MET A 149 16.82 -6.41 0.98
N ALA A 150 15.97 -5.80 1.81
CA ALA A 150 15.83 -4.35 1.87
C ALA A 150 17.18 -3.62 2.03
N SER A 151 18.05 -4.11 2.92
CA SER A 151 19.37 -3.52 3.16
C SER A 151 20.30 -3.69 1.96
N ILE A 152 20.24 -4.84 1.28
CA ILE A 152 21.02 -5.09 0.06
C ILE A 152 20.62 -4.10 -1.04
N PHE A 153 19.32 -3.94 -1.32
CA PHE A 153 18.89 -2.99 -2.36
C PHE A 153 19.10 -1.52 -1.96
N ALA A 154 18.97 -1.19 -0.66
CA ALA A 154 19.25 0.15 -0.15
C ALA A 154 20.72 0.56 -0.35
N ASN A 155 21.65 -0.39 -0.22
CA ASN A 155 23.08 -0.13 -0.30
C ASN A 155 23.67 -0.30 -1.71
N ALA A 156 22.96 -0.91 -2.66
CA ALA A 156 23.40 -1.01 -4.05
C ALA A 156 23.71 0.36 -4.66
N THR A 157 24.74 0.42 -5.52
CA THR A 157 25.10 1.65 -6.25
C THR A 157 24.02 2.03 -7.24
N VAL A 158 23.52 1.03 -7.97
CA VAL A 158 22.38 1.12 -8.87
C VAL A 158 21.75 -0.26 -8.93
N THR A 159 20.43 -0.31 -9.03
CA THR A 159 19.69 -1.53 -9.31
C THR A 159 19.29 -1.51 -10.77
N ILE A 160 19.76 -2.49 -11.55
CA ILE A 160 19.33 -2.71 -12.92
C ILE A 160 18.06 -3.55 -12.88
N ILE A 161 16.96 -3.02 -13.39
CA ILE A 161 15.65 -3.68 -13.40
C ILE A 161 15.34 -4.12 -14.84
N ALA A 162 15.38 -5.43 -15.06
CA ALA A 162 14.91 -6.06 -16.29
C ALA A 162 13.38 -6.20 -16.20
N MET A 163 12.67 -5.11 -16.45
CA MET A 163 11.21 -5.05 -16.39
C MET A 163 10.57 -5.61 -17.67
N GLN A 164 11.29 -5.52 -18.78
CA GLN A 164 10.89 -6.06 -20.07
C GLN A 164 11.24 -7.55 -20.19
N GLY A 165 10.30 -8.31 -20.73
CA GLY A 165 10.45 -9.74 -20.98
C GLY A 165 9.76 -10.59 -19.93
N ALA A 166 9.30 -11.76 -20.35
CA ALA A 166 8.64 -12.71 -19.44
C ALA A 166 9.63 -13.38 -18.47
N ASN A 167 10.91 -13.46 -18.85
CA ASN A 167 11.93 -14.22 -18.12
C ASN A 167 13.37 -13.83 -18.53
N ALA A 168 14.36 -14.47 -17.89
CA ALA A 168 15.79 -14.16 -18.03
C ALA A 168 16.32 -14.31 -19.46
N ASN A 169 15.73 -15.22 -20.26
CA ASN A 169 16.14 -15.48 -21.64
C ASN A 169 15.79 -14.32 -22.59
N TYR A 170 14.94 -13.40 -22.16
CA TYR A 170 14.66 -12.18 -22.91
C TYR A 170 15.90 -11.29 -23.04
N GLY A 171 16.72 -11.24 -21.99
CA GLY A 171 17.93 -10.42 -21.88
C GLY A 171 17.67 -8.91 -21.82
N LEU A 172 18.72 -8.12 -21.58
CA LEU A 172 18.67 -6.66 -21.64
C LEU A 172 18.91 -6.19 -23.08
N ARG A 173 17.86 -5.91 -23.85
CA ARG A 173 17.97 -5.57 -25.28
C ARG A 173 18.50 -4.15 -25.53
N GLY A 174 19.01 -3.95 -26.75
CA GLY A 174 19.45 -2.64 -27.23
C GLY A 174 20.88 -2.27 -26.87
N LEU A 175 21.70 -3.18 -26.35
CA LEU A 175 23.11 -2.91 -26.06
C LEU A 175 23.99 -3.35 -27.23
N ARG A 176 24.41 -2.38 -28.06
CA ARG A 176 25.20 -2.65 -29.28
C ARG A 176 26.46 -3.47 -28.98
N GLY A 177 26.57 -4.61 -29.67
CA GLY A 177 27.68 -5.56 -29.57
C GLY A 177 27.63 -6.47 -28.35
N ILE A 178 26.54 -6.43 -27.56
CA ILE A 178 26.39 -7.21 -26.31
C ILE A 178 25.09 -8.00 -26.34
N SER A 179 23.97 -7.37 -26.69
CA SER A 179 22.65 -8.00 -26.69
C SER A 179 21.91 -7.83 -28.02
N LYS A 180 20.80 -8.55 -28.17
CA LYS A 180 19.90 -8.42 -29.32
C LYS A 180 19.39 -6.97 -29.44
N PRO A 181 19.14 -6.48 -30.67
CA PRO A 181 18.51 -5.18 -30.87
C PRO A 181 17.14 -5.13 -30.17
N ARG A 182 16.78 -3.95 -29.68
CA ARG A 182 15.42 -3.66 -29.22
C ARG A 182 14.49 -3.37 -30.42
N ASN A 183 13.19 -3.35 -30.19
CA ASN A 183 12.20 -3.01 -31.21
C ASN A 183 11.37 -1.79 -30.78
N LEU A 184 12.05 -0.66 -30.59
CA LEU A 184 11.37 0.53 -30.11
C LEU A 184 10.52 1.17 -31.21
N VAL A 185 9.23 1.34 -30.92
CA VAL A 185 8.31 2.16 -31.70
C VAL A 185 8.10 3.49 -30.98
N GLN A 186 8.35 4.59 -31.69
CA GLN A 186 8.12 5.94 -31.20
C GLN A 186 7.13 6.61 -32.14
N ASP A 187 5.98 7.04 -31.61
CA ASP A 187 5.02 7.81 -32.40
C ASP A 187 5.55 9.23 -32.57
N ILE A 188 5.78 9.59 -33.84
CA ILE A 188 6.27 10.91 -34.25
C ILE A 188 5.23 11.52 -35.18
N PHE A 189 4.77 12.71 -34.83
CA PHE A 189 3.77 13.47 -35.56
C PHE A 189 4.41 14.72 -36.14
N THR A 190 4.49 14.81 -37.46
CA THR A 190 4.99 16.01 -38.14
C THR A 190 3.88 17.06 -38.22
N LEU A 191 4.17 18.25 -37.73
CA LEU A 191 3.32 19.43 -37.85
C LEU A 191 3.59 20.16 -39.17
N GLY A 192 2.66 21.03 -39.58
CA GLY A 192 2.96 21.99 -40.64
C GLY A 192 4.19 22.81 -40.25
N GLU A 193 5.08 23.07 -41.22
CA GLU A 193 6.38 23.75 -41.05
C GLU A 193 7.57 22.90 -40.56
N GLY A 194 7.46 21.57 -40.54
CA GLY A 194 8.62 20.67 -40.33
C GLY A 194 8.96 20.36 -38.87
N SER A 195 8.29 21.03 -37.92
CA SER A 195 8.32 20.65 -36.50
C SER A 195 7.74 19.25 -36.28
N SER A 196 8.25 18.51 -35.31
CA SER A 196 7.74 17.18 -34.96
C SER A 196 7.38 17.11 -33.48
N ILE A 197 6.34 16.34 -33.14
CA ILE A 197 5.93 16.02 -31.77
C ILE A 197 6.14 14.52 -31.54
N THR A 198 6.60 14.14 -30.36
CA THR A 198 6.61 12.76 -29.89
C THR A 198 5.74 12.61 -28.65
N THR A 199 5.16 11.43 -28.47
CA THR A 199 4.56 11.04 -27.19
C THR A 199 5.59 10.34 -26.32
N THR A 200 5.50 10.55 -25.01
CA THR A 200 6.04 9.58 -24.04
C THR A 200 4.92 8.65 -23.65
N GLN A 201 4.94 7.41 -24.16
CA GLN A 201 4.00 6.41 -23.70
C GLN A 201 4.41 6.00 -22.28
N GLN A 202 3.76 6.56 -21.26
CA GLN A 202 3.76 5.95 -19.93
C GLN A 202 2.93 4.68 -20.04
N GLN A 203 3.57 3.55 -20.39
CA GLN A 203 2.92 2.26 -20.20
C GLN A 203 2.60 2.11 -18.70
N ASN A 204 1.47 1.49 -18.40
CA ASN A 204 1.14 1.10 -17.04
C ASN A 204 2.26 0.21 -16.49
N GLU A 205 3.17 0.80 -15.70
CA GLU A 205 4.26 0.10 -15.02
C GLU A 205 3.71 -1.01 -14.10
N ASP A 206 2.41 -0.97 -13.80
CA ASP A 206 1.71 -1.93 -12.95
C ASP A 206 1.33 -3.25 -13.66
N GLN A 207 1.44 -3.34 -14.99
CA GLN A 207 1.06 -4.53 -15.75
C GLN A 207 2.23 -5.16 -16.51
N ASN A 208 3.32 -5.47 -15.81
CA ASN A 208 4.40 -6.29 -16.37
C ASN A 208 4.78 -7.46 -15.45
N PRO A 209 5.39 -8.53 -16.00
CA PRO A 209 5.76 -9.70 -15.21
C PRO A 209 6.63 -9.39 -13.99
N TRP A 210 7.44 -8.32 -14.05
CA TRP A 210 8.31 -7.93 -12.95
C TRP A 210 7.54 -7.25 -11.80
N SER A 211 6.66 -6.29 -12.09
CA SER A 211 5.89 -5.56 -11.07
C SER A 211 4.83 -6.43 -10.40
N GLN A 212 4.40 -7.49 -11.08
CA GLN A 212 3.49 -8.49 -10.55
C GLN A 212 4.14 -9.44 -9.53
N ARG A 213 5.47 -9.45 -9.33
CA ARG A 213 6.12 -10.36 -8.37
C ARG A 213 6.24 -9.73 -6.99
N GLY A 214 5.96 -10.51 -5.94
CA GLY A 214 5.99 -10.00 -4.57
C GLY A 214 7.38 -9.53 -4.10
N TRP A 215 8.40 -10.37 -4.29
CA TRP A 215 9.78 -10.06 -3.88
C TRP A 215 10.37 -8.81 -4.56
N THR A 216 9.93 -8.48 -5.78
CA THR A 216 10.42 -7.30 -6.50
C THR A 216 9.96 -5.99 -5.86
N PHE A 217 8.99 -6.01 -4.93
CA PHE A 217 8.54 -4.81 -4.24
C PHE A 217 9.64 -4.21 -3.34
N GLN A 218 10.42 -5.03 -2.63
CA GLN A 218 11.56 -4.50 -1.85
C GLN A 218 12.63 -3.90 -2.77
N GLU A 219 12.88 -4.53 -3.91
CA GLU A 219 13.82 -4.05 -4.92
C GLU A 219 13.35 -2.71 -5.48
N GLN A 220 12.03 -2.57 -5.70
CA GLN A 220 11.39 -1.33 -6.10
C GLN A 220 11.53 -0.27 -5.02
N ILE A 221 11.24 -0.56 -3.75
CA ILE A 221 11.11 0.43 -2.67
C ILE A 221 12.45 0.90 -2.11
N PHE A 222 13.44 0.01 -1.97
CA PHE A 222 14.70 0.34 -1.30
C PHE A 222 15.80 0.83 -2.24
N SER A 223 15.73 0.56 -3.54
CA SER A 223 16.76 1.00 -4.49
C SER A 223 16.78 2.53 -4.66
N ARG A 224 17.89 3.18 -4.31
CA ARG A 224 18.09 4.64 -4.41
C ARG A 224 18.23 5.15 -5.84
N ARG A 225 18.78 4.30 -6.70
CA ARG A 225 19.01 4.54 -8.13
C ARG A 225 18.56 3.30 -8.88
N GLN A 226 17.64 3.46 -9.82
CA GLN A 226 17.10 2.38 -10.62
C GLN A 226 17.36 2.67 -12.09
N LEU A 227 17.98 1.71 -12.78
CA LEU A 227 18.10 1.71 -14.23
C LEU A 227 17.09 0.69 -14.76
N VAL A 228 15.97 1.19 -15.27
CA VAL A 228 14.82 0.38 -15.67
C VAL A 228 14.87 0.15 -17.18
N PHE A 229 14.87 -1.11 -17.59
CA PHE A 229 14.65 -1.53 -18.98
C PHE A 229 13.19 -1.97 -19.12
N SER A 230 12.36 -1.15 -19.76
CA SER A 230 10.93 -1.37 -19.91
C SER A 230 10.46 -0.87 -21.27
N ALA A 231 9.51 -1.56 -21.91
CA ALA A 231 8.90 -1.13 -23.17
C ALA A 231 9.90 -0.72 -24.28
N ASP A 232 10.98 -1.49 -24.44
CA ASP A 232 12.08 -1.19 -25.37
C ASP A 232 12.77 0.15 -25.13
N ARG A 233 12.61 0.76 -23.95
CA ARG A 233 13.25 2.01 -23.52
C ARG A 233 14.10 1.78 -22.27
N VAL A 234 15.00 2.72 -22.01
CA VAL A 234 15.72 2.80 -20.75
C VAL A 234 15.33 4.05 -19.97
N GLN A 235 15.20 3.89 -18.65
CA GLN A 235 14.79 4.94 -17.75
C GLN A 235 15.66 4.94 -16.50
N TRP A 236 15.96 6.13 -15.98
CA TRP A 236 16.66 6.31 -14.72
C TRP A 236 15.74 6.93 -13.68
N LYS A 237 15.55 6.26 -12.55
CA LYS A 237 14.80 6.78 -11.41
C LYS A 237 15.74 6.96 -10.21
N CYS A 238 15.73 8.15 -9.62
CA CYS A 238 16.32 8.41 -8.30
C CYS A 238 15.61 9.59 -7.62
N ALA A 239 16.01 9.95 -6.39
CA ALA A 239 15.45 11.10 -5.68
C ALA A 239 15.69 12.46 -6.39
N CYS A 240 16.63 12.53 -7.34
CA CYS A 240 16.82 13.71 -8.20
C CYS A 240 15.80 13.82 -9.35
N GLY A 241 14.95 12.82 -9.54
CA GLY A 241 13.92 12.79 -10.57
C GLY A 241 13.93 11.51 -11.42
N ASN A 242 13.02 11.51 -12.39
CA ASN A 242 12.85 10.46 -13.37
C ASN A 242 13.32 10.94 -14.76
N PHE A 243 14.21 10.19 -15.40
CA PHE A 243 14.78 10.54 -16.71
C PHE A 243 14.49 9.43 -17.71
N LEU A 244 13.92 9.80 -18.85
CA LEU A 244 13.57 8.89 -19.94
C LEU A 244 14.55 9.10 -21.10
N GLU A 245 14.90 8.01 -21.81
CA GLU A 245 15.86 8.05 -22.93
C GLU A 245 15.42 8.99 -24.06
N ASP A 246 14.10 9.10 -24.27
CA ASP A 246 13.43 9.87 -25.31
C ASP A 246 12.96 11.26 -24.86
N LEU A 247 13.38 11.68 -23.66
CA LEU A 247 13.23 13.06 -23.20
C LEU A 247 14.59 13.71 -22.95
N MET A 248 14.70 14.96 -23.38
CA MET A 248 15.77 15.84 -22.94
C MET A 248 15.63 16.10 -21.44
N PRO A 249 16.74 16.08 -20.67
CA PRO A 249 16.68 16.38 -19.24
C PRO A 249 16.14 17.81 -19.03
N PRO A 250 15.33 18.04 -17.98
CA PRO A 250 14.88 19.38 -17.66
C PRO A 250 16.08 20.30 -17.30
N PRO A 251 15.98 21.62 -17.52
CA PRO A 251 16.98 22.60 -17.11
C PRO A 251 17.10 22.57 -15.60
N ALA A 252 18.26 22.95 -15.07
CA ALA A 252 18.50 22.93 -13.63
C ALA A 252 17.45 23.73 -12.81
N SER A 253 16.85 24.77 -13.40
CA SER A 253 15.80 25.60 -12.80
C SER A 253 14.41 24.96 -12.77
N GLU A 254 14.11 24.00 -13.65
CA GLU A 254 12.83 23.27 -13.67
C GLU A 254 12.93 21.87 -13.05
N VAL A 255 14.09 21.51 -12.48
CA VAL A 255 14.18 20.42 -11.49
C VAL A 255 13.50 20.90 -10.20
N VAL A 256 12.25 21.36 -10.31
CA VAL A 256 11.29 21.27 -9.23
C VAL A 256 11.25 19.79 -8.92
N SER A 257 11.31 19.47 -7.63
CA SER A 257 11.10 18.14 -7.10
C SER A 257 9.74 17.60 -7.55
N GLN A 258 9.65 17.12 -8.79
CA GLN A 258 8.90 15.91 -9.14
C GLN A 258 9.56 14.78 -8.36
N SER A 259 9.45 14.90 -7.03
CA SER A 259 9.71 13.86 -6.09
C SER A 259 8.95 12.67 -6.63
N THR A 260 9.61 11.52 -6.62
CA THR A 260 8.96 10.25 -6.39
C THR A 260 8.17 10.36 -5.07
N GLN A 261 7.07 11.12 -5.10
CA GLN A 261 6.39 11.82 -4.01
C GLN A 261 5.72 10.83 -3.03
N SER A 262 5.83 9.53 -3.28
CA SER A 262 5.36 8.47 -2.39
C SER A 262 6.49 7.81 -1.61
N ARG A 263 7.63 7.47 -2.22
CA ARG A 263 8.67 6.63 -1.61
C ARG A 263 9.51 7.35 -0.56
N ASP A 264 9.92 8.58 -0.85
CA ASP A 264 10.86 9.31 -0.01
C ASP A 264 10.19 9.82 1.28
N HIS A 265 8.87 10.07 1.25
CA HIS A 265 8.13 10.57 2.42
C HIS A 265 7.80 9.50 3.47
N VAL A 266 7.65 8.22 3.11
CA VAL A 266 7.24 7.18 4.08
C VAL A 266 8.33 6.90 5.11
N PHE A 267 9.60 6.96 4.68
CA PHE A 267 10.75 6.62 5.53
C PHE A 267 11.54 7.84 6.03
N SER A 268 11.17 9.06 5.64
CA SER A 268 11.84 10.29 6.08
C SER A 268 11.21 10.95 7.30
N THR A 269 9.91 10.70 7.57
CA THR A 269 9.23 11.29 8.73
C THR A 269 9.52 10.50 10.01
N SER A 270 9.57 11.19 11.14
CA SER A 270 9.62 10.56 12.47
C SER A 270 8.22 10.26 13.02
N ILE A 271 7.19 10.87 12.44
CA ILE A 271 5.77 10.67 12.79
C ILE A 271 5.22 9.46 12.02
N PRO A 272 4.49 8.53 12.66
CA PRO A 272 3.83 7.42 11.99
C PRO A 272 2.76 7.93 11.02
N ASN A 273 2.69 7.33 9.83
CA ASN A 273 1.73 7.71 8.80
C ASN A 273 1.04 6.46 8.25
N PHE A 274 -0.11 6.13 8.85
CA PHE A 274 -0.83 4.91 8.49
C PHE A 274 -1.36 4.95 7.04
N ASN A 275 -1.72 6.13 6.52
CA ASN A 275 -2.13 6.29 5.13
C ASN A 275 -1.04 5.87 4.14
N ARG A 276 0.18 6.36 4.36
CA ARG A 276 1.32 5.97 3.52
C ARG A 276 1.68 4.49 3.64
N TYR A 277 1.56 3.91 4.84
CA TYR A 277 1.72 2.47 5.00
C TYR A 277 0.64 1.66 4.26
N ALA A 278 -0.63 2.06 4.35
CA ALA A 278 -1.73 1.35 3.69
C ALA A 278 -1.60 1.42 2.16
N GLU A 279 -1.08 2.51 1.63
CA GLU A 279 -0.75 2.63 0.21
C GLU A 279 0.36 1.65 -0.21
N LEU A 280 1.40 1.45 0.63
CA LEU A 280 2.42 0.42 0.38
C LEU A 280 1.80 -1.00 0.38
N VAL A 281 0.87 -1.28 1.30
CA VAL A 281 0.15 -2.56 1.32
C VAL A 281 -0.69 -2.73 0.06
N ARG A 282 -1.40 -1.69 -0.39
CA ARG A 282 -2.20 -1.72 -1.63
C ARG A 282 -1.37 -2.04 -2.87
N GLN A 283 -0.20 -1.41 -3.02
CA GLN A 283 0.73 -1.67 -4.13
C GLN A 283 1.37 -3.07 -4.08
N TYR A 284 1.39 -3.68 -2.90
CA TYR A 284 2.03 -4.96 -2.65
C TYR A 284 1.07 -6.15 -2.73
N ASN A 285 -0.14 -6.03 -2.16
CA ASN A 285 -0.92 -7.19 -1.79
C ASN A 285 -1.51 -7.97 -2.97
N ASP A 286 -1.67 -7.36 -4.13
CA ASP A 286 -2.14 -8.06 -5.33
C ASP A 286 -1.02 -8.80 -6.08
N ARG A 287 0.23 -8.66 -5.64
CA ARG A 287 1.38 -9.32 -6.26
C ARG A 287 1.37 -10.84 -6.07
N GLN A 288 1.97 -11.51 -7.05
CA GLN A 288 2.10 -12.95 -7.20
C GLN A 288 3.31 -13.49 -6.45
N PHE A 289 3.16 -14.70 -5.92
CA PHE A 289 4.21 -15.46 -5.26
C PHE A 289 4.25 -16.88 -5.82
N THR A 290 5.45 -17.40 -6.07
CA THR A 290 5.64 -18.84 -6.31
C THR A 290 5.30 -19.64 -5.05
N PHE A 291 5.69 -19.13 -3.89
CA PHE A 291 5.35 -19.68 -2.58
C PHE A 291 4.51 -18.65 -1.80
N PRO A 292 3.18 -18.80 -1.70
CA PRO A 292 2.32 -17.82 -1.06
C PRO A 292 2.73 -17.51 0.39
N GLU A 293 3.34 -18.47 1.09
CA GLU A 293 3.88 -18.30 2.44
C GLU A 293 4.99 -17.23 2.56
N ASP A 294 5.63 -16.84 1.46
CA ASP A 294 6.66 -15.78 1.46
C ASP A 294 6.08 -14.37 1.62
N ALA A 295 4.76 -14.20 1.57
CA ALA A 295 4.13 -12.87 1.53
C ALA A 295 4.47 -11.97 2.72
N LEU A 296 4.71 -12.51 3.93
CA LEU A 296 5.18 -11.67 5.05
C LEU A 296 6.68 -11.36 4.93
N ALA A 297 7.49 -12.36 4.58
CA ALA A 297 8.95 -12.20 4.46
C ALA A 297 9.33 -11.22 3.34
N ALA A 298 8.62 -11.25 2.22
CA ALA A 298 8.82 -10.32 1.12
C ALA A 298 8.33 -8.89 1.42
N PHE A 299 7.61 -8.65 2.51
CA PHE A 299 7.24 -7.32 2.99
C PHE A 299 8.06 -6.88 4.23
N SER A 300 8.81 -7.79 4.84
CA SER A 300 9.40 -7.58 6.18
C SER A 300 10.35 -6.38 6.24
N GLY A 301 11.10 -6.13 5.16
CA GLY A 301 11.99 -4.97 5.07
C GLY A 301 11.27 -3.64 5.27
N ILE A 302 10.05 -3.51 4.73
CA ILE A 302 9.21 -2.32 4.90
C ILE A 302 8.78 -2.18 6.36
N THR A 303 8.26 -3.26 6.97
CA THR A 303 7.82 -3.23 8.38
C THR A 303 8.99 -3.00 9.34
N THR A 304 10.18 -3.53 9.05
CA THR A 304 11.39 -3.30 9.86
C THR A 304 11.77 -1.82 9.84
N ALA A 305 11.85 -1.22 8.65
CA ALA A 305 12.16 0.20 8.52
C ALA A 305 11.09 1.10 9.17
N LEU A 306 9.82 0.73 9.08
CA LEU A 306 8.71 1.47 9.69
C LEU A 306 8.57 1.26 11.20
N SER A 307 9.13 0.18 11.77
CA SER A 307 9.07 -0.08 13.22
C SER A 307 9.83 0.98 14.04
N HIS A 308 10.64 1.83 13.40
CA HIS A 308 11.27 2.99 14.01
C HIS A 308 10.32 4.19 14.20
N THR A 309 9.16 4.21 13.55
CA THR A 309 8.19 5.31 13.68
C THR A 309 6.84 4.84 14.21
N PHE A 310 6.46 3.60 13.91
CA PHE A 310 5.28 2.96 14.46
C PHE A 310 5.62 2.31 15.80
N TYR A 311 5.27 3.00 16.89
CA TYR A 311 5.42 2.51 18.26
C TYR A 311 4.77 1.12 18.42
N GLY A 312 5.48 0.18 19.05
CA GLY A 312 5.08 -1.24 19.15
C GLY A 312 5.36 -2.08 17.90
N GLY A 313 5.78 -1.47 16.80
CA GLY A 313 6.12 -2.15 15.55
C GLY A 313 4.91 -2.76 14.86
N PHE A 314 5.08 -3.96 14.30
CA PHE A 314 4.09 -4.63 13.47
C PHE A 314 3.83 -6.07 13.92
N ILE A 315 2.58 -6.52 13.75
CA ILE A 315 2.12 -7.87 14.08
C ILE A 315 1.52 -8.49 12.82
N CYS A 316 2.16 -9.52 12.26
CA CYS A 316 1.77 -10.15 10.99
C CYS A 316 1.50 -9.13 9.88
N GLY A 317 2.31 -8.08 9.82
CA GLY A 317 2.16 -7.00 8.85
C GLY A 317 1.35 -5.80 9.37
N LEU A 318 0.44 -5.91 10.34
CA LEU A 318 -0.40 -4.79 10.83
C LEU A 318 0.31 -3.91 11.88
N PRO A 319 0.16 -2.57 11.85
CA PRO A 319 0.78 -1.68 12.85
C PRO A 319 0.13 -1.86 14.23
N ALA A 320 0.94 -2.16 15.26
CA ALA A 320 0.46 -2.38 16.63
C ALA A 320 -0.21 -1.12 17.22
N LEU A 321 0.38 0.06 16.98
CA LEU A 321 -0.16 1.35 17.42
C LEU A 321 -1.61 1.61 16.97
N PHE A 322 -1.99 1.13 15.80
CA PHE A 322 -3.30 1.35 15.20
C PHE A 322 -4.07 0.04 15.01
N LEU A 323 -3.84 -0.97 15.86
CA LEU A 323 -4.32 -2.33 15.63
C LEU A 323 -5.83 -2.41 15.39
N ASP A 324 -6.65 -1.71 16.17
CA ASP A 324 -8.11 -1.71 16.00
C ASP A 324 -8.57 -1.16 14.64
N MET A 325 -7.86 -0.15 14.13
CA MET A 325 -8.08 0.42 12.78
C MET A 325 -7.46 -0.47 11.69
N ALA A 326 -6.34 -1.11 11.99
CA ALA A 326 -5.66 -1.98 11.06
C ALA A 326 -6.45 -3.28 10.82
N LEU A 327 -7.14 -3.79 11.84
CA LEU A 327 -7.96 -5.00 11.73
C LEU A 327 -9.21 -4.81 10.86
N VAL A 328 -9.71 -3.59 10.68
CA VAL A 328 -10.91 -3.32 9.84
C VAL A 328 -10.60 -3.18 8.35
N TRP A 329 -9.43 -3.64 7.88
CA TRP A 329 -9.12 -3.66 6.45
C TRP A 329 -10.19 -4.42 5.66
N GLN A 330 -10.58 -3.93 4.49
CA GLN A 330 -11.60 -4.56 3.66
C GLN A 330 -11.08 -4.72 2.22
N PRO A 331 -11.58 -5.69 1.43
CA PRO A 331 -11.23 -5.81 0.02
C PRO A 331 -11.80 -4.66 -0.82
N ASP A 332 -11.07 -4.25 -1.85
CA ASP A 332 -11.52 -3.33 -2.92
C ASP A 332 -11.94 -4.11 -4.19
N ALA A 333 -11.60 -5.40 -4.23
CA ALA A 333 -11.98 -6.37 -5.25
C ALA A 333 -11.92 -7.77 -4.62
N LYS A 334 -12.31 -8.80 -5.37
CA LYS A 334 -12.24 -10.19 -4.88
C LYS A 334 -10.85 -10.55 -4.37
N CYS A 335 -10.76 -11.01 -3.12
CA CYS A 335 -9.53 -11.53 -2.53
C CYS A 335 -9.50 -13.06 -2.56
N GLN A 336 -8.30 -13.62 -2.49
CA GLN A 336 -8.06 -15.06 -2.42
C GLN A 336 -7.17 -15.38 -1.22
N ARG A 337 -7.54 -16.40 -0.44
CA ARG A 337 -6.70 -16.85 0.67
C ARG A 337 -5.37 -17.40 0.13
N ARG A 338 -4.25 -16.96 0.70
CA ARG A 338 -2.92 -17.51 0.45
C ARG A 338 -2.79 -18.83 1.18
N VAL A 339 -2.85 -19.92 0.43
CA VAL A 339 -2.67 -21.28 0.94
C VAL A 339 -1.18 -21.66 0.78
N PRO A 340 -0.52 -22.16 1.83
CA PRO A 340 0.87 -22.61 1.75
C PRO A 340 1.06 -23.68 0.67
N SER A 341 2.21 -23.65 0.00
CA SER A 341 2.51 -24.52 -1.15
C SER A 341 2.74 -25.99 -0.77
N LYS A 342 3.11 -26.24 0.48
CA LYS A 342 3.17 -27.56 1.08
C LYS A 342 2.21 -27.59 2.26
N PRO A 343 1.48 -28.70 2.49
CA PRO A 343 0.70 -28.84 3.70
C PRO A 343 1.62 -28.57 4.89
N SER A 344 1.29 -27.54 5.66
CA SER A 344 2.02 -27.22 6.87
C SER A 344 1.91 -28.42 7.82
N ASN A 345 2.96 -28.66 8.62
CA ASN A 345 2.75 -29.44 9.84
C ASN A 345 1.54 -28.86 10.59
N PRO A 346 0.71 -29.67 11.24
CA PRO A 346 -0.41 -29.17 12.05
C PRO A 346 0.01 -28.16 13.12
N THR A 347 1.32 -28.06 13.41
CA THR A 347 1.93 -27.10 14.32
C THR A 347 2.33 -25.75 13.70
N LYS A 348 2.10 -25.51 12.40
CA LYS A 348 2.34 -24.21 11.77
C LYS A 348 1.05 -23.64 11.21
N LEU A 349 0.48 -22.68 11.95
CA LEU A 349 -0.47 -21.73 11.38
C LEU A 349 0.18 -21.11 10.14
N GLY A 350 -0.49 -21.18 9.01
CA GLY A 350 -0.05 -20.48 7.81
C GLY A 350 -0.08 -18.96 8.02
N LEU A 351 -0.18 -18.21 6.94
CA LEU A 351 -0.42 -16.77 7.05
C LEU A 351 -1.80 -16.52 7.67
N PRO A 352 -1.97 -15.61 8.65
CA PRO A 352 -3.21 -15.49 9.41
C PRO A 352 -4.38 -14.91 8.61
N SER A 353 -5.61 -15.31 8.94
CA SER A 353 -6.84 -14.85 8.27
C SER A 353 -7.20 -13.40 8.60
N TRP A 354 -6.85 -12.97 9.80
CA TRP A 354 -7.21 -11.66 10.32
C TRP A 354 -6.33 -10.53 9.77
N SER A 355 -5.13 -10.86 9.25
CA SER A 355 -4.24 -9.91 8.58
C SER A 355 -4.40 -9.97 7.07
N TRP A 356 -4.21 -8.83 6.41
CA TRP A 356 -4.20 -8.73 4.95
C TRP A 356 -3.17 -9.66 4.32
N VAL A 357 -2.09 -10.00 5.04
CA VAL A 357 -0.99 -10.84 4.51
C VAL A 357 -1.47 -12.24 4.15
N GLY A 358 -2.50 -12.74 4.83
CA GLY A 358 -3.13 -14.03 4.52
C GLY A 358 -3.89 -14.03 3.21
N TRP A 359 -4.09 -12.88 2.56
CA TRP A 359 -4.94 -12.72 1.40
C TRP A 359 -4.18 -12.09 0.23
N LYS A 360 -4.61 -12.42 -0.98
CA LYS A 360 -4.15 -11.80 -2.22
C LYS A 360 -5.30 -11.06 -2.86
N GLY A 361 -5.11 -9.79 -3.15
CA GLY A 361 -6.09 -8.93 -3.81
C GLY A 361 -5.95 -7.47 -3.38
N LYS A 362 -6.70 -6.60 -4.05
CA LYS A 362 -6.73 -5.17 -3.75
C LYS A 362 -7.43 -4.92 -2.41
N ILE A 363 -6.79 -4.14 -1.55
CA ILE A 363 -7.32 -3.69 -0.25
C ILE A 363 -7.94 -2.31 -0.41
N ASP A 364 -9.05 -2.00 0.26
CA ASP A 364 -9.79 -0.74 0.19
C ASP A 364 -8.88 0.50 0.29
N HIS A 365 -9.07 1.47 -0.62
CA HIS A 365 -8.33 2.74 -0.66
C HIS A 365 -8.63 3.60 0.57
N ASN A 366 -9.79 3.39 1.19
CA ASN A 366 -10.25 4.15 2.35
C ASN A 366 -9.80 3.54 3.69
N TRP A 367 -9.11 2.39 3.68
CA TRP A 367 -8.72 1.66 4.89
C TRP A 367 -8.06 2.55 5.96
N SER A 368 -7.19 3.46 5.55
CA SER A 368 -6.41 4.33 6.45
C SER A 368 -6.88 5.78 6.51
N LEU A 369 -7.93 6.15 5.78
CA LEU A 369 -8.31 7.56 5.63
C LEU A 369 -8.61 8.22 6.97
N GLY A 370 -9.20 7.50 7.93
CA GLY A 370 -9.55 8.07 9.23
C GLY A 370 -8.38 8.44 10.13
N CYS A 371 -7.20 7.84 9.94
CA CYS A 371 -6.18 7.81 10.99
C CYS A 371 -5.33 9.08 11.04
N ARG A 372 -4.87 9.59 9.88
CA ARG A 372 -4.03 10.80 9.80
C ARG A 372 -4.75 12.04 10.34
N PHE A 373 -6.01 12.20 9.95
CA PHE A 373 -6.87 13.30 10.40
C PHE A 373 -7.38 13.11 11.83
N GLU A 374 -7.17 11.93 12.43
CA GLU A 374 -7.57 11.67 13.80
C GLU A 374 -6.75 12.47 14.80
N TYR A 375 -5.45 12.65 14.54
CA TYR A 375 -4.52 13.25 15.48
C TYR A 375 -3.83 14.51 14.97
N MET A 376 -3.78 14.78 13.65
CA MET A 376 -3.20 16.03 13.11
C MET A 376 -4.25 17.11 12.83
N VAL A 377 -3.87 18.36 13.06
CA VAL A 377 -4.62 19.56 12.70
C VAL A 377 -4.29 19.87 11.23
N SER A 378 -5.18 19.56 10.30
CA SER A 378 -5.00 19.96 8.91
C SER A 378 -5.31 21.45 8.76
N SER A 379 -4.30 22.26 8.47
CA SER A 379 -4.50 23.67 8.13
C SER A 379 -5.07 23.79 6.71
N ARG A 380 -6.28 24.38 6.60
CA ARG A 380 -6.93 24.88 5.37
C ARG A 380 -7.57 23.81 4.46
N HIS A 381 -8.90 23.91 4.34
CA HIS A 381 -9.78 23.44 3.24
C HIS A 381 -10.42 22.03 3.22
N GLU A 382 -10.15 21.10 4.13
CA GLU A 382 -10.95 19.85 4.17
C GLU A 382 -11.91 19.85 5.35
N SER A 383 -13.16 20.24 5.10
CA SER A 383 -14.31 20.13 6.02
C SER A 383 -14.76 18.67 6.24
N LEU A 384 -13.86 17.70 6.11
CA LEU A 384 -14.21 16.30 6.19
C LEU A 384 -14.06 15.85 7.64
N SER A 385 -15.18 15.63 8.32
CA SER A 385 -15.16 14.75 9.50
C SER A 385 -14.61 13.39 9.07
N VAL A 386 -13.98 12.66 9.99
CA VAL A 386 -13.37 11.36 9.68
C VAL A 386 -14.00 10.21 10.45
N PRO A 387 -14.03 8.99 9.86
CA PRO A 387 -14.54 7.81 10.54
C PRO A 387 -13.80 7.60 11.86
N ARG A 388 -14.55 7.42 12.96
CA ARG A 388 -13.97 7.14 14.27
C ARG A 388 -13.92 5.64 14.50
N THR A 389 -12.76 5.13 14.92
CA THR A 389 -12.61 3.78 15.45
C THR A 389 -12.09 3.90 16.87
N ILE A 390 -12.85 3.36 17.82
CA ILE A 390 -12.56 3.42 19.24
C ILE A 390 -12.33 1.98 19.72
N PRO A 391 -11.21 1.71 20.42
CA PRO A 391 -10.94 0.38 20.98
C PRO A 391 -12.10 -0.09 21.88
N LEU A 392 -12.57 -1.32 21.63
CA LEU A 392 -13.59 -1.98 22.46
C LEU A 392 -12.97 -3.03 23.39
N VAL A 393 -11.85 -3.61 22.99
CA VAL A 393 -11.24 -4.79 23.62
C VAL A 393 -9.77 -4.56 23.93
N GLN A 394 -9.24 -5.28 24.92
CA GLN A 394 -7.80 -5.43 25.11
C GLN A 394 -7.30 -6.61 24.27
N TRP A 395 -6.40 -6.34 23.35
CA TRP A 395 -5.76 -7.37 22.55
C TRP A 395 -4.57 -8.00 23.26
N TYR A 396 -4.39 -9.30 23.03
CA TYR A 396 -3.23 -10.07 23.45
C TYR A 396 -2.67 -10.80 22.23
N SER A 397 -1.36 -11.01 22.20
CA SER A 397 -0.73 -11.95 21.27
C SER A 397 -0.23 -13.16 22.04
N ARG A 398 -0.30 -14.33 21.42
CA ARG A 398 0.46 -15.52 21.85
C ARG A 398 1.05 -16.20 20.63
N SER A 399 2.13 -16.93 20.82
CA SER A 399 2.65 -17.77 19.75
C SER A 399 1.94 -19.12 19.74
N TRP A 400 2.05 -19.86 18.65
CA TRP A 400 1.55 -21.23 18.60
C TRP A 400 2.28 -22.16 19.61
N GLU A 401 3.59 -21.98 19.76
CA GLU A 401 4.45 -22.84 20.57
C GLU A 401 4.42 -22.46 22.06
N ASN A 402 4.37 -21.17 22.35
CA ASN A 402 4.22 -20.61 23.68
C ASN A 402 2.82 -19.99 23.85
N MET A 403 2.01 -20.64 24.68
CA MET A 403 0.62 -20.30 24.99
C MET A 403 0.47 -19.10 25.94
N GLU A 404 1.57 -18.50 26.41
CA GLU A 404 1.52 -17.30 27.25
C GLU A 404 0.95 -16.09 26.49
N LEU A 405 0.02 -15.39 27.16
CA LEU A 405 -0.59 -14.18 26.62
C LEU A 405 0.30 -12.97 26.90
N ALA A 406 0.72 -12.28 25.85
CA ALA A 406 1.37 -10.98 25.92
C ALA A 406 0.40 -9.88 25.51
N ALA A 407 0.13 -8.93 26.41
CA ALA A 407 -0.76 -7.81 26.12
C ALA A 407 -0.19 -6.89 25.01
N ILE A 408 -1.06 -6.47 24.09
CA ILE A 408 -0.77 -5.45 23.08
C ILE A 408 -1.33 -4.13 23.61
N LYS A 409 -0.46 -3.29 24.17
CA LYS A 409 -0.85 -2.10 24.96
C LYS A 409 -0.97 -0.84 24.11
N GLU A 410 -0.39 -0.86 22.92
CA GLU A 410 -0.17 0.32 22.09
C GLU A 410 -1.47 1.05 21.68
N PRO A 411 -2.57 0.37 21.30
CA PRO A 411 -3.84 1.04 21.01
C PRO A 411 -4.44 1.74 22.24
N LEU A 412 -4.32 1.14 23.43
CA LEU A 412 -4.85 1.73 24.67
C LEU A 412 -4.01 2.93 25.13
N GLU A 413 -2.69 2.85 25.01
CA GLU A 413 -1.79 3.99 25.30
C GLU A 413 -2.11 5.20 24.40
N LEU A 414 -2.36 4.97 23.11
CA LEU A 414 -2.83 6.01 22.19
C LEU A 414 -4.16 6.62 22.64
N GLN A 415 -5.12 5.76 23.03
CA GLN A 415 -6.45 6.20 23.47
C GLN A 415 -6.39 7.00 24.79
N GLU A 416 -5.50 6.65 25.71
CA GLU A 416 -5.27 7.40 26.94
C GLU A 416 -4.68 8.79 26.66
N LEU A 417 -3.67 8.87 25.79
CA LEU A 417 -3.08 10.16 25.39
C LEU A 417 -4.09 11.04 24.68
N LYS A 418 -4.93 10.47 23.81
CA LYS A 418 -6.06 11.16 23.19
C LYS A 418 -7.00 11.76 24.24
N LYS A 419 -7.46 10.94 25.20
CA LYS A 419 -8.39 11.38 26.27
C LYS A 419 -7.80 12.50 27.13
N ARG A 420 -6.51 12.42 27.48
CA ARG A 420 -5.80 13.42 28.28
C ARG A 420 -5.52 14.69 27.49
N GLY A 421 -5.02 14.54 26.26
CA GLY A 421 -4.65 15.62 25.35
C GLY A 421 -5.83 16.50 24.98
N LEU A 422 -6.96 15.90 24.59
CA LEU A 422 -8.20 16.63 24.26
C LEU A 422 -8.80 17.39 25.46
N LYS A 423 -8.56 16.92 26.69
CA LYS A 423 -8.97 17.60 27.92
C LYS A 423 -7.94 18.62 28.42
N GLY A 424 -6.72 18.62 27.86
CA GLY A 424 -5.61 19.45 28.35
C GLY A 424 -5.15 19.09 29.77
N ILE A 425 -5.30 17.85 30.20
CA ILE A 425 -4.94 17.39 31.55
C ILE A 425 -3.78 16.40 31.54
N GLY A 426 -3.09 16.27 32.68
CA GLY A 426 -2.00 15.30 32.86
C GLY A 426 -0.63 15.82 32.39
N SER A 427 0.39 14.97 32.57
CA SER A 427 1.76 15.26 32.13
C SER A 427 1.88 15.16 30.61
N ILE A 428 2.60 16.12 30.02
CA ILE A 428 2.94 16.11 28.59
C ILE A 428 4.10 15.12 28.37
N PRO A 429 4.02 14.18 27.42
CA PRO A 429 5.12 13.26 27.15
C PRO A 429 6.40 13.99 26.70
N PRO A 430 7.59 13.38 26.88
CA PRO A 430 8.84 13.96 26.40
C PRO A 430 8.79 14.33 24.91
N GLY A 431 9.45 15.43 24.53
CA GLY A 431 9.48 15.94 23.16
C GLY A 431 8.20 16.65 22.71
N TRP A 432 7.09 16.53 23.44
CA TRP A 432 5.84 17.23 23.15
C TRP A 432 5.76 18.57 23.88
N ARG A 433 5.21 19.58 23.19
CA ARG A 433 4.89 20.89 23.73
C ARG A 433 3.43 21.22 23.46
N ARG A 434 2.77 21.87 24.42
CA ARG A 434 1.38 22.28 24.36
C ARG A 434 1.29 23.78 24.12
N PHE A 435 0.39 24.18 23.23
CA PHE A 435 0.14 25.57 22.84
C PHE A 435 -1.36 25.84 22.89
N ASP A 436 -1.76 27.08 23.18
CA ASP A 436 -3.16 27.48 23.07
C ASP A 436 -3.60 27.47 21.60
N TYR A 437 -4.79 26.94 21.33
CA TYR A 437 -5.39 26.93 20.01
C TYR A 437 -6.46 28.01 19.92
N HIS A 438 -6.27 28.92 18.96
CA HIS A 438 -7.14 30.08 18.75
C HIS A 438 -8.03 29.93 17.49
N GLY A 439 -8.06 28.74 16.88
CA GLY A 439 -8.91 28.47 15.73
C GLY A 439 -10.33 28.03 16.12
N VAL A 440 -11.21 27.93 15.14
CA VAL A 440 -12.54 27.34 15.35
C VAL A 440 -12.39 25.82 15.41
N ALA A 441 -12.85 25.20 16.50
CA ALA A 441 -12.95 23.74 16.58
C ALA A 441 -14.14 23.30 15.71
N TYR A 442 -13.89 22.45 14.72
CA TYR A 442 -14.90 22.06 13.72
C TYR A 442 -15.80 20.91 14.17
N GLU A 443 -15.45 20.20 15.25
CA GLU A 443 -16.19 19.02 15.70
C GLU A 443 -16.90 19.18 17.06
N PRO A 444 -18.16 18.71 17.20
CA PRO A 444 -18.99 18.91 18.41
C PRO A 444 -18.44 18.28 19.70
N GLU A 445 -17.61 17.24 19.60
CA GLU A 445 -16.99 16.58 20.76
C GLU A 445 -15.58 17.08 21.09
N MET A 446 -14.99 17.94 20.25
CA MET A 446 -13.85 18.71 20.72
C MET A 446 -14.43 19.81 21.62
N PRO A 447 -14.34 19.73 22.96
CA PRO A 447 -14.51 20.96 23.76
C PRO A 447 -13.61 22.00 23.09
N PRO A 448 -14.05 23.25 22.82
CA PRO A 448 -13.38 24.17 21.90
C PRO A 448 -11.88 24.04 22.13
N ALA A 449 -11.20 23.32 21.22
CA ALA A 449 -9.97 22.62 21.57
C ALA A 449 -9.03 23.69 22.11
N ARG A 450 -8.79 23.69 23.43
CA ARG A 450 -8.05 24.80 24.03
C ARG A 450 -6.61 24.75 23.61
N TYR A 451 -6.14 23.57 23.21
CA TYR A 451 -4.75 23.29 22.98
C TYR A 451 -4.50 22.53 21.70
N VAL A 452 -3.35 22.82 21.10
CA VAL A 452 -2.68 21.98 20.10
C VAL A 452 -1.32 21.59 20.63
N TYR A 453 -0.79 20.48 20.11
CA TYR A 453 0.48 19.91 20.51
C TYR A 453 1.43 19.90 19.32
N LYS A 454 2.71 20.16 19.57
CA LYS A 454 3.79 20.03 18.58
C LYS A 454 4.88 19.16 19.15
N HIS A 455 5.51 18.37 18.31
CA HIS A 455 6.61 17.50 18.71
C HIS A 455 7.94 18.09 18.25
N ASP A 456 9.01 17.94 19.03
CA ASP A 456 10.33 18.51 18.70
C ASP A 456 10.93 17.92 17.41
N CYS A 457 10.58 16.68 17.08
CA CYS A 457 10.99 16.03 15.82
C CYS A 457 10.27 16.58 14.57
N ASP A 458 9.12 17.24 14.74
CA ASP A 458 8.37 17.90 13.67
C ASP A 458 7.62 19.11 14.25
N PRO A 459 8.31 20.25 14.44
CA PRO A 459 7.73 21.43 15.06
C PRO A 459 6.74 22.15 14.13
N THR A 460 6.58 21.70 12.89
CA THR A 460 5.70 22.34 11.90
C THR A 460 4.29 21.77 11.94
N THR A 461 4.15 20.50 12.29
CA THR A 461 2.87 19.81 12.33
C THR A 461 2.19 20.05 13.69
N GLU A 462 0.91 20.41 13.63
CA GLU A 462 0.04 20.55 14.80
C GLU A 462 -0.78 19.29 15.02
N PHE A 463 -0.95 18.91 16.28
CA PHE A 463 -1.67 17.72 16.71
C PHE A 463 -2.76 18.07 17.70
N TRP A 464 -3.90 17.39 17.63
CA TRP A 464 -4.99 17.53 18.61
C TRP A 464 -4.62 16.95 19.98
N TYR A 465 -3.72 15.97 20.01
CA TYR A 465 -3.21 15.32 21.21
C TYR A 465 -1.85 14.67 20.90
N PRO A 466 -0.98 14.50 21.90
CA PRO A 466 0.27 13.74 21.75
C PRO A 466 -0.01 12.30 21.30
N ILE A 467 0.90 11.72 20.51
CA ILE A 467 0.87 10.30 20.14
C ILE A 467 2.16 9.60 20.62
N PRO A 468 2.12 8.28 20.89
CA PRO A 468 3.33 7.53 21.20
C PRO A 468 4.31 7.54 20.03
N LEU A 469 5.58 7.86 20.30
CA LEU A 469 6.70 7.83 19.35
C LEU A 469 7.81 6.91 19.89
N CYS A 470 8.68 6.42 19.01
CA CYS A 470 9.74 5.45 19.38
C CYS A 470 10.98 6.09 20.05
N GLU A 471 10.86 7.29 20.62
CA GLU A 471 12.01 8.02 21.16
C GLU A 471 12.65 7.29 22.34
N GLY A 472 13.99 7.22 22.35
CA GLY A 472 14.76 6.51 23.38
C GLY A 472 14.83 4.98 23.20
N GLN A 473 14.15 4.39 22.21
CA GLN A 473 14.33 2.97 21.89
C GLN A 473 15.59 2.77 21.03
N HIS A 474 16.68 2.29 21.64
CA HIS A 474 17.92 2.00 20.91
C HIS A 474 17.76 0.94 19.81
N ASN A 475 16.79 0.04 19.96
CA ASN A 475 16.43 -0.95 18.95
C ASN A 475 14.90 -0.96 18.80
N PRO A 476 14.35 -0.80 17.57
CA PRO A 476 12.91 -0.93 17.36
C PRO A 476 12.46 -2.37 17.65
N PRO A 477 11.19 -2.57 18.03
CA PRO A 477 10.63 -3.90 18.14
C PRO A 477 10.74 -4.63 16.80
N ARG A 478 11.22 -5.88 16.83
CA ARG A 478 11.18 -6.73 15.64
C ARG A 478 9.72 -7.00 15.27
N PRO A 479 9.35 -6.90 13.98
CA PRO A 479 8.03 -7.32 13.53
C PRO A 479 7.71 -8.75 14.00
N ARG A 480 6.56 -8.96 14.63
CA ARG A 480 6.15 -10.28 15.13
C ARG A 480 5.82 -11.20 13.93
N GLY A 481 6.28 -12.45 14.00
CA GLY A 481 6.23 -13.44 12.92
C GLY A 481 4.84 -14.02 12.64
N THR A 482 4.75 -14.96 11.68
CA THR A 482 3.49 -15.60 11.24
C THR A 482 2.89 -16.57 12.26
N ASP A 483 3.63 -16.93 13.31
CA ASP A 483 3.23 -17.83 14.39
C ASP A 483 2.38 -17.14 15.47
N THR A 484 1.97 -15.89 15.23
CA THR A 484 1.22 -15.08 16.20
C THR A 484 -0.30 -15.27 16.05
N LEU A 485 -0.95 -15.67 17.13
CA LEU A 485 -2.40 -15.61 17.32
C LEU A 485 -2.79 -14.30 18.01
N LEU A 486 -3.92 -13.71 17.64
CA LEU A 486 -4.51 -12.59 18.36
C LEU A 486 -5.64 -13.07 19.25
N CYS A 487 -5.62 -12.68 20.52
CA CYS A 487 -6.61 -13.08 21.51
C CYS A 487 -7.27 -11.86 22.15
N CYS A 488 -8.56 -11.94 22.44
CA CYS A 488 -9.26 -10.98 23.27
C CYS A 488 -10.52 -11.61 23.84
N ARG A 489 -11.08 -11.00 24.89
CA ARG A 489 -12.43 -11.33 25.36
C ARG A 489 -13.38 -10.26 24.84
N THR A 490 -14.46 -10.68 24.18
CA THR A 490 -15.39 -9.77 23.50
C THR A 490 -16.80 -10.35 23.42
N GLN A 491 -17.72 -9.59 22.83
CA GLN A 491 -19.09 -10.00 22.60
C GLN A 491 -19.30 -10.48 21.17
N ARG A 492 -20.13 -11.52 21.02
CA ARG A 492 -20.62 -12.03 19.75
C ARG A 492 -22.13 -12.00 19.65
N ILE A 493 -22.62 -12.05 18.42
CA ILE A 493 -24.03 -12.32 18.08
C ILE A 493 -24.09 -13.35 16.96
N TRP A 494 -25.25 -14.00 16.85
CA TRP A 494 -25.63 -14.79 15.68
C TRP A 494 -26.57 -13.96 14.80
N ALA A 495 -26.26 -13.87 13.51
CA ALA A 495 -27.02 -13.10 12.54
C ALA A 495 -27.15 -13.84 11.21
N PHE A 496 -28.03 -13.37 10.32
CA PHE A 496 -28.29 -13.98 9.01
C PHE A 496 -27.78 -13.09 7.88
N LEU A 497 -27.15 -13.70 6.88
CA LEU A 497 -26.65 -13.02 5.70
C LEU A 497 -27.65 -13.10 4.54
N SER A 498 -28.10 -11.94 4.06
CA SER A 498 -29.00 -11.86 2.91
C SER A 498 -28.27 -12.16 1.59
N GLN A 499 -29.04 -12.15 0.49
CA GLN A 499 -28.50 -12.36 -0.86
C GLN A 499 -27.31 -11.43 -1.13
N LYS A 500 -26.22 -12.02 -1.62
CA LYS A 500 -25.00 -11.33 -2.00
C LYS A 500 -25.28 -10.34 -3.13
N PHE A 501 -24.75 -9.12 -3.01
CA PHE A 501 -24.85 -8.09 -4.03
C PHE A 501 -23.51 -7.41 -4.27
N SER A 502 -23.36 -6.83 -5.45
CA SER A 502 -22.26 -5.94 -5.80
C SER A 502 -22.87 -4.63 -6.27
N HIS A 503 -22.37 -3.50 -5.79
CA HIS A 503 -22.77 -2.22 -6.37
C HIS A 503 -22.19 -2.13 -7.79
N SER A 504 -22.91 -1.51 -8.72
CA SER A 504 -22.54 -1.42 -10.15
C SER A 504 -21.15 -0.83 -10.41
N THR A 505 -20.58 -0.10 -9.46
CA THR A 505 -19.25 0.53 -9.55
C THR A 505 -18.14 -0.23 -8.80
N ARG A 506 -18.46 -1.36 -8.14
CA ARG A 506 -17.56 -2.02 -7.17
C ARG A 506 -17.27 -3.47 -7.58
N GLU A 507 -16.00 -3.87 -7.46
CA GLU A 507 -15.53 -5.22 -7.82
C GLU A 507 -15.60 -6.24 -6.66
N TYR A 508 -16.05 -5.80 -5.48
CA TYR A 508 -16.22 -6.63 -4.30
C TYR A 508 -17.69 -7.01 -4.06
N THR A 509 -17.91 -7.95 -3.14
CA THR A 509 -19.23 -8.49 -2.82
C THR A 509 -19.62 -8.14 -1.38
N ASN A 510 -20.83 -7.64 -1.23
CA ASN A 510 -21.45 -7.31 0.05
C ASN A 510 -22.59 -8.29 0.36
N SER A 511 -22.95 -8.36 1.63
CA SER A 511 -24.19 -8.98 2.10
C SER A 511 -24.76 -8.14 3.22
N SER A 512 -26.09 -8.02 3.26
CA SER A 512 -26.76 -7.36 4.37
C SER A 512 -26.82 -8.30 5.56
N ILE A 513 -26.59 -7.75 6.73
CA ILE A 513 -26.74 -8.44 8.00
C ILE A 513 -28.18 -8.25 8.46
N ARG A 514 -28.88 -9.34 8.76
CA ARG A 514 -30.24 -9.34 9.29
C ARG A 514 -30.29 -10.04 10.65
N ASN A 515 -31.13 -9.55 11.55
CA ASN A 515 -31.40 -10.22 12.82
C ASN A 515 -32.35 -11.42 12.64
N SER A 516 -32.70 -12.10 13.74
CA SER A 516 -33.62 -13.24 13.74
C SER A 516 -35.04 -12.93 13.25
N LYS A 517 -35.44 -11.65 13.20
CA LYS A 517 -36.73 -11.18 12.67
C LYS A 517 -36.65 -10.75 11.20
N GLY A 518 -35.50 -10.91 10.55
CA GLY A 518 -35.26 -10.44 9.19
C GLY A 518 -35.04 -8.92 9.07
N THR A 519 -34.97 -8.18 10.18
CA THR A 519 -34.69 -6.75 10.15
C THR A 519 -33.22 -6.50 9.80
N TRP A 520 -32.96 -5.56 8.88
CA TRP A 520 -31.60 -5.12 8.57
C TRP A 520 -30.93 -4.49 9.80
N ILE A 521 -29.69 -4.88 10.06
CA ILE A 521 -28.90 -4.35 11.19
C ILE A 521 -27.50 -3.88 10.78
N GLY A 522 -27.07 -4.13 9.54
CA GLY A 522 -25.74 -3.72 9.06
C GLY A 522 -25.35 -4.33 7.72
N GLU A 523 -24.09 -4.17 7.35
CA GLU A 523 -23.51 -4.73 6.12
C GLU A 523 -22.14 -5.35 6.37
N LEU A 524 -21.83 -6.41 5.62
CA LEU A 524 -20.52 -7.05 5.55
C LEU A 524 -19.95 -7.00 4.15
N ARG A 525 -18.64 -6.74 4.07
CA ARG A 525 -17.86 -6.96 2.85
C ARG A 525 -17.13 -8.30 2.93
N LEU A 526 -17.42 -9.18 1.99
CA LEU A 526 -16.90 -10.54 1.95
C LEU A 526 -15.49 -10.56 1.37
N HIS A 527 -14.58 -11.36 1.96
CA HIS A 527 -13.21 -11.50 1.45
C HIS A 527 -13.14 -12.40 0.22
N ASP A 528 -13.88 -13.50 0.21
CA ASP A 528 -14.04 -14.37 -0.94
C ASP A 528 -15.52 -14.69 -1.22
N ASN A 529 -15.79 -15.11 -2.46
CA ASN A 529 -17.13 -15.54 -2.89
C ASN A 529 -17.31 -17.06 -2.77
N LYS A 530 -16.33 -17.79 -2.22
CA LYS A 530 -16.31 -19.26 -2.19
C LYS A 530 -17.20 -19.85 -1.11
N ILE A 531 -17.77 -19.03 -0.22
CA ILE A 531 -18.83 -19.47 0.69
C ILE A 531 -19.97 -20.08 -0.14
N PRO A 532 -20.23 -21.40 -0.04
CA PRO A 532 -21.21 -22.07 -0.88
C PRO A 532 -22.59 -21.49 -0.61
N THR A 533 -23.27 -20.99 -1.64
CA THR A 533 -24.72 -20.90 -1.62
C THR A 533 -25.24 -22.32 -1.51
N LYS A 534 -25.60 -22.79 -0.30
CA LYS A 534 -26.34 -24.05 -0.21
C LYS A 534 -27.68 -23.87 -0.93
N ASN A 535 -27.81 -24.55 -2.07
CA ASN A 535 -29.04 -24.92 -2.79
C ASN A 535 -30.27 -24.02 -2.62
N LEU A 536 -30.36 -22.95 -3.41
CA LEU A 536 -31.62 -22.22 -3.68
C LEU A 536 -32.22 -22.61 -5.04
N SER A 537 -32.25 -23.91 -5.32
CA SER A 537 -33.17 -24.45 -6.32
C SER A 537 -33.99 -25.52 -5.61
N GLN A 538 -35.29 -25.27 -5.48
CA GLN A 538 -36.29 -26.07 -4.76
C GLN A 538 -36.46 -25.79 -3.26
N SER A 539 -37.00 -24.62 -2.91
CA SER A 539 -37.95 -24.55 -1.80
C SER A 539 -39.02 -23.50 -2.08
N HIS A 540 -40.24 -23.97 -2.19
CA HIS A 540 -41.47 -23.19 -2.22
C HIS A 540 -41.56 -22.26 -0.99
N GLN A 541 -42.11 -21.06 -1.22
CA GLN A 541 -42.81 -20.18 -0.28
C GLN A 541 -42.43 -20.33 1.22
N GLY A 542 -41.67 -19.37 1.77
CA GLY A 542 -41.83 -19.00 3.18
C GLY A 542 -40.65 -19.15 4.16
N SER A 543 -39.38 -19.20 3.74
CA SER A 543 -38.28 -18.92 4.69
C SER A 543 -37.13 -18.12 4.06
N GLU A 544 -37.11 -16.81 4.31
CA GLU A 544 -36.02 -15.88 4.02
C GLU A 544 -34.81 -16.07 4.96
N SER A 545 -34.45 -17.31 5.29
CA SER A 545 -33.32 -17.58 6.19
C SER A 545 -32.03 -17.54 5.38
N GLY A 546 -31.34 -16.41 5.42
CA GLY A 546 -29.96 -16.27 4.96
C GLY A 546 -28.98 -17.25 5.61
N ASP A 547 -27.72 -17.26 5.19
CA ASP A 547 -26.68 -18.07 5.85
C ASP A 547 -26.45 -17.55 7.27
N LEU A 548 -26.55 -18.42 8.27
CA LEU A 548 -26.25 -18.08 9.66
C LEU A 548 -24.75 -17.79 9.81
N CYS A 549 -24.41 -16.68 10.43
CA CYS A 549 -23.03 -16.24 10.65
C CYS A 549 -22.81 -15.80 12.10
N GLU A 550 -21.61 -16.08 12.61
CA GLU A 550 -21.15 -15.61 13.91
C GLU A 550 -20.39 -14.29 13.71
N LEU A 551 -20.91 -13.23 14.32
CA LEU A 551 -20.32 -11.89 14.26
C LEU A 551 -19.72 -11.53 15.60
N ILE A 552 -18.49 -11.01 15.55
CA ILE A 552 -17.74 -10.63 16.74
C ILE A 552 -17.40 -9.15 16.67
N ALA A 553 -17.75 -8.38 17.69
CA ALA A 553 -17.39 -6.98 17.79
C ALA A 553 -15.92 -6.82 18.18
N ILE A 554 -15.20 -5.94 17.49
CA ILE A 554 -13.76 -5.69 17.73
C ILE A 554 -13.45 -4.25 18.10
N SER A 555 -14.24 -3.31 17.61
CA SER A 555 -14.17 -1.89 17.93
C SER A 555 -15.53 -1.26 17.67
N TRP A 556 -15.73 -0.02 18.09
CA TRP A 556 -16.94 0.73 17.78
C TRP A 556 -16.59 2.11 17.24
N GLY A 557 -17.56 2.77 16.62
CA GLY A 557 -17.36 4.02 15.94
C GLY A 557 -18.67 4.76 15.72
N TYR A 558 -18.54 5.96 15.14
CA TYR A 558 -19.69 6.74 14.73
C TYR A 558 -19.35 7.69 13.58
N PHE A 559 -20.40 8.12 12.89
CA PHE A 559 -20.41 9.19 11.89
C PHE A 559 -21.44 10.24 12.27
N TYR A 560 -21.17 11.51 11.97
CA TYR A 560 -22.16 12.58 12.12
C TYR A 560 -23.03 12.69 10.86
N GLU A 561 -24.34 12.71 11.00
CA GLU A 561 -25.29 12.82 9.87
C GLU A 561 -25.23 14.16 9.15
N LYS A 562 -24.68 15.21 9.78
CA LYS A 562 -24.54 16.53 9.14
C LYS A 562 -23.57 16.54 7.95
N TRP A 563 -22.76 15.50 7.79
CA TRP A 563 -21.80 15.36 6.68
C TRP A 563 -22.27 14.28 5.72
N ASP A 564 -22.04 14.49 4.42
CA ASP A 564 -22.22 13.43 3.44
C ASP A 564 -20.97 12.54 3.37
N TRP A 565 -21.12 11.29 3.84
CA TRP A 565 -20.05 10.31 3.83
C TRP A 565 -20.06 9.38 2.60
N SER A 566 -20.94 9.64 1.62
CA SER A 566 -21.01 8.87 0.38
C SER A 566 -19.66 8.85 -0.37
N VAL A 567 -18.88 9.92 -0.24
CA VAL A 567 -17.54 10.10 -0.83
C VAL A 567 -16.55 9.03 -0.33
N PHE A 568 -16.72 8.57 0.91
CA PHE A 568 -15.86 7.54 1.52
C PHE A 568 -16.34 6.11 1.24
N GLN A 569 -17.37 5.95 0.40
CA GLN A 569 -17.87 4.65 -0.06
C GLN A 569 -18.22 3.68 1.08
N ILE A 570 -18.65 4.21 2.22
CA ILE A 570 -19.16 3.43 3.34
C ILE A 570 -20.34 2.60 2.84
N ASP A 571 -20.22 1.27 2.97
CA ASP A 571 -21.14 0.28 2.41
C ASP A 571 -22.59 0.55 2.79
N GLU A 572 -22.86 0.66 4.09
CA GLU A 572 -24.20 0.82 4.64
C GLU A 572 -24.76 2.25 4.57
N TRP A 573 -23.96 3.26 4.24
CA TRP A 573 -24.33 4.66 4.42
C TRP A 573 -25.58 5.07 3.63
N ASN A 574 -25.68 4.55 2.41
CA ASN A 574 -26.79 4.79 1.49
C ASN A 574 -27.82 3.65 1.49
N HIS A 575 -27.75 2.71 2.43
CA HIS A 575 -28.72 1.63 2.53
C HIS A 575 -30.12 2.19 2.81
N LYS A 576 -31.14 1.59 2.19
CA LYS A 576 -32.53 2.07 2.26
C LYS A 576 -33.15 1.88 3.65
N GLU A 577 -32.79 0.76 4.31
CA GLU A 577 -33.30 0.41 5.64
C GLU A 577 -32.50 1.08 6.78
N ARG A 578 -31.44 1.85 6.49
CA ARG A 578 -30.65 2.51 7.54
C ARG A 578 -31.44 3.67 8.16
N PRO A 579 -31.65 3.69 9.50
CA PRO A 579 -32.24 4.83 10.18
C PRO A 579 -31.39 6.10 10.02
N ARG A 580 -32.05 7.26 9.93
CA ARG A 580 -31.45 8.61 9.79
C ARG A 580 -32.07 9.62 10.76
N ASP A 581 -32.50 9.14 11.91
CA ASP A 581 -33.28 9.83 12.93
C ASP A 581 -32.42 10.38 14.09
N SER A 582 -31.13 10.05 14.12
CA SER A 582 -30.16 10.50 15.13
C SER A 582 -29.17 11.52 14.54
N GLU A 583 -28.55 12.34 15.38
CA GLU A 583 -27.42 13.21 14.96
C GLU A 583 -26.19 12.37 14.56
N LYS A 584 -26.04 11.19 15.17
CA LYS A 584 -24.93 10.27 14.96
C LYS A 584 -25.41 8.90 14.53
N TYR A 585 -24.77 8.36 13.50
CA TYR A 585 -24.86 6.95 13.15
C TYR A 585 -23.75 6.19 13.90
N GLU A 586 -24.11 5.50 14.97
CA GLU A 586 -23.20 4.68 15.79
C GLU A 586 -23.20 3.21 15.35
N PHE A 587 -22.02 2.58 15.37
CA PHE A 587 -21.85 1.20 14.90
C PHE A 587 -20.75 0.45 15.67
N TYR A 588 -20.84 -0.87 15.65
CA TYR A 588 -19.74 -1.77 15.95
C TYR A 588 -19.06 -2.21 14.66
N ASN A 589 -17.73 -2.16 14.61
CA ASN A 589 -16.96 -2.88 13.60
C ASN A 589 -16.96 -4.36 13.99
N VAL A 590 -17.38 -5.21 13.06
CA VAL A 590 -17.55 -6.64 13.30
C VAL A 590 -16.73 -7.48 12.35
N LEU A 591 -16.25 -8.61 12.84
CA LEU A 591 -15.68 -9.68 12.03
C LEU A 591 -16.68 -10.82 11.94
N TRP A 592 -16.89 -11.35 10.73
CA TRP A 592 -17.46 -12.69 10.58
C TRP A 592 -16.34 -13.71 10.67
N VAL A 593 -16.48 -14.67 11.57
CA VAL A 593 -15.52 -15.75 11.78
C VAL A 593 -16.14 -17.14 11.60
N GLU A 594 -15.30 -18.12 11.28
CA GLU A 594 -15.59 -19.55 11.39
C GLU A 594 -14.55 -20.21 12.29
N TRP A 595 -14.99 -21.13 13.14
CA TRP A 595 -14.10 -21.83 14.06
C TRP A 595 -13.60 -23.16 13.49
N GLN A 596 -12.32 -23.41 13.67
CA GLN A 596 -11.69 -24.70 13.44
C GLN A 596 -10.69 -24.97 14.56
N ASP A 597 -10.86 -26.10 15.25
CA ASP A 597 -9.97 -26.54 16.35
C ASP A 597 -9.73 -25.48 17.44
N GLY A 598 -10.78 -24.72 17.79
CA GLY A 598 -10.72 -23.66 18.80
C GLY A 598 -10.08 -22.35 18.33
N ILE A 599 -9.86 -22.19 17.01
CA ILE A 599 -9.30 -21.00 16.38
C ILE A 599 -10.33 -20.40 15.44
N ALA A 600 -10.59 -19.11 15.58
CA ALA A 600 -11.46 -18.34 14.73
C ALA A 600 -10.70 -17.82 13.49
N TYR A 601 -11.23 -18.13 12.32
CA TYR A 601 -10.73 -17.65 11.03
C TYR A 601 -11.70 -16.63 10.45
N ARG A 602 -11.19 -15.42 10.22
CA ARG A 602 -11.92 -14.30 9.62
C ARG A 602 -12.32 -14.62 8.17
N LYS A 603 -13.58 -14.31 7.83
CA LYS A 603 -14.18 -14.44 6.49
C LYS A 603 -14.60 -13.11 5.88
N ALA A 604 -15.01 -12.17 6.73
CA ALA A 604 -15.50 -10.86 6.29
C ALA A 604 -15.29 -9.82 7.39
N CYS A 605 -15.51 -8.56 7.03
CA CYS A 605 -15.57 -7.44 7.97
C CYS A 605 -16.62 -6.45 7.52
N GLY A 606 -17.25 -5.78 8.47
CA GLY A 606 -18.23 -4.74 8.20
C GLY A 606 -18.70 -4.07 9.46
N ARG A 607 -19.90 -3.50 9.42
CA ARG A 607 -20.45 -2.67 10.50
C ARG A 607 -21.88 -3.09 10.82
N VAL A 608 -22.18 -3.19 12.10
CA VAL A 608 -23.53 -3.40 12.65
C VAL A 608 -23.92 -2.17 13.43
N MET A 609 -25.13 -1.65 13.19
CA MET A 609 -25.68 -0.52 13.93
C MET A 609 -25.71 -0.82 15.43
N LYS A 610 -25.16 0.09 16.23
CA LYS A 610 -24.95 -0.12 17.67
C LYS A 610 -26.26 -0.41 18.42
N SER A 611 -27.29 0.39 18.19
CA SER A 611 -28.61 0.19 18.80
C SER A 611 -29.25 -1.15 18.40
N ALA A 612 -29.00 -1.65 17.19
CA ALA A 612 -29.49 -2.95 16.78
C ALA A 612 -28.70 -4.11 17.40
N TRP A 613 -27.37 -3.96 17.49
CA TRP A 613 -26.48 -4.90 18.17
C TRP A 613 -26.87 -5.09 19.63
N GLU A 614 -27.06 -3.99 20.36
CA GLU A 614 -27.41 -4.00 21.79
C GLU A 614 -28.81 -4.59 22.06
N CYS A 615 -29.67 -4.67 21.04
CA CYS A 615 -30.97 -5.35 21.11
C CYS A 615 -30.90 -6.87 20.84
N GLN A 616 -29.73 -7.41 20.47
CA GLN A 616 -29.55 -8.84 20.23
C GLN A 616 -29.22 -9.60 21.52
N GLU A 617 -29.30 -10.92 21.46
CA GLU A 617 -28.77 -11.79 22.51
C GLU A 617 -27.23 -11.78 22.44
N LEU A 618 -26.60 -11.06 23.38
CA LEU A 618 -25.15 -10.88 23.43
C LEU A 618 -24.50 -12.01 24.25
N GLU A 619 -23.53 -12.68 23.66
CA GLU A 619 -22.72 -13.69 24.35
C GLU A 619 -21.28 -13.25 24.49
N TRP A 620 -20.66 -13.49 25.65
CA TRP A 620 -19.22 -13.31 25.82
C TRP A 620 -18.45 -14.50 25.23
N VAL A 621 -17.37 -14.21 24.51
CA VAL A 621 -16.49 -15.21 23.91
C VAL A 621 -15.02 -14.84 24.11
N ASP A 622 -14.20 -15.84 24.39
CA ASP A 622 -12.75 -15.73 24.36
C ASP A 622 -12.27 -16.02 22.93
N LEU A 623 -12.06 -14.95 22.18
CA LEU A 623 -11.67 -14.99 20.78
C LEU A 623 -10.19 -15.35 20.64
N VAL A 624 -9.88 -16.32 19.78
CA VAL A 624 -8.52 -16.65 19.33
C VAL A 624 -8.48 -16.60 17.81
N LEU A 625 -7.98 -15.51 17.24
CA LEU A 625 -7.88 -15.28 15.80
C LEU A 625 -6.59 -15.89 15.22
N GLY A 626 -6.75 -16.68 14.16
CA GLY A 626 -5.66 -17.34 13.42
C GLY A 626 -5.61 -17.08 11.93
#